data_AF-A0A2L0TU00-F1
#
_entry.id   AF-A0A2L0TU00-F1
#
_cell.length_a   1.000
_cell.length_b   1.000
_cell.length_c   1.000
_cell.angle_alpha   90.00
_cell.angle_beta   90.00
_cell.angle_gamma   90.00
#
_symmetry.space_group_name_H-M   'P 1'
#
loop_
_entity.id
_entity.type
_entity.pdbx_description
1 polymer ?
#
loop_
_entity_poly.entity_id
_entity_poly.type
_entity_poly.pdbx_seq_one_letter_code
_entity_poly.pdbx_strand_id
1 'polypeptide(L)'
;MPILTPEQLPALAASLIRLRGETLGRIAEATGIRTANLSVWLRGKEQVISAKRLVGLLHHLGVEGGRLRTDVLHQWQDRGALDDSKLVLGKLLADKQSVWLFQDEQPGLIKTRFLLAGDVLIRMEIEPGVAQALDLATVVRVDRVITTPAALAGVPIDSMASAHNVLLALAEQAAANVGDEELLEGLIFRLAETVGSHVSSAQGWQQLEQALRFAFNAGAQPADIASVVDAHFRSGGNADMPPTE
;
A
#
# COMPACT_ATOMS: atom_id res chain seq x y z
N MET A 1 7.29 9.96 -13.27
CA MET A 1 6.45 8.75 -13.12
C MET A 1 7.11 7.64 -13.90
N PRO A 2 7.28 6.43 -13.36
CA PRO A 2 7.77 5.31 -14.15
C PRO A 2 6.71 4.96 -15.21
N ILE A 3 7.07 5.12 -16.48
CA ILE A 3 6.23 4.71 -17.61
C ILE A 3 6.55 3.24 -17.86
N LEU A 4 5.56 2.35 -17.71
CA LEU A 4 5.72 0.94 -18.10
C LEU A 4 5.93 0.87 -19.61
N THR A 5 7.11 0.40 -20.02
CA THR A 5 7.40 0.21 -21.45
C THR A 5 6.74 -1.07 -21.96
N PRO A 6 6.33 -1.14 -23.25
CA PRO A 6 5.70 -2.34 -23.81
C PRO A 6 6.54 -3.62 -23.62
N GLU A 7 7.86 -3.50 -23.66
CA GLU A 7 8.82 -4.60 -23.48
C GLU A 7 8.84 -5.17 -22.07
N GLN A 8 8.46 -4.37 -21.06
CA GLN A 8 8.40 -4.78 -19.65
C GLN A 8 7.08 -5.46 -19.28
N LEU A 9 6.02 -5.26 -20.08
CA LEU A 9 4.68 -5.77 -19.78
C LEU A 9 4.62 -7.31 -19.66
N PRO A 10 5.28 -8.11 -20.52
CA PRO A 10 5.26 -9.56 -20.38
C PRO A 10 5.83 -10.04 -19.04
N ALA A 11 6.97 -9.48 -18.62
CA ALA A 11 7.62 -9.85 -17.36
C ALA A 11 6.76 -9.46 -16.15
N LEU A 12 6.24 -8.22 -16.15
CA LEU A 12 5.34 -7.73 -15.11
C LEU A 12 4.07 -8.60 -14.98
N ALA A 13 3.42 -8.89 -16.11
CA ALA A 13 2.23 -9.73 -16.13
C ALA A 13 2.57 -11.15 -15.65
N ALA A 14 3.70 -11.73 -16.06
CA ALA A 14 4.11 -13.06 -15.62
C ALA A 14 4.32 -13.12 -14.10
N SER A 15 4.96 -12.11 -13.51
CA SER A 15 5.14 -12.01 -12.05
C SER A 15 3.82 -11.85 -11.32
N LEU A 16 2.93 -10.96 -11.78
CA LEU A 16 1.59 -10.79 -11.20
C LEU A 16 0.75 -12.08 -11.25
N ILE A 17 0.83 -12.83 -12.36
CA ILE A 17 0.14 -14.13 -12.51
C ILE A 17 0.64 -15.13 -11.47
N ARG A 18 1.97 -15.22 -11.27
CA ARG A 18 2.58 -16.10 -10.26
C ARG A 18 2.20 -15.70 -8.85
N LEU A 19 2.30 -14.40 -8.53
CA LEU A 19 1.92 -13.86 -7.23
C LEU A 19 0.44 -14.15 -6.91
N ARG A 20 -0.45 -14.05 -7.90
CA ARG A 20 -1.88 -14.34 -7.70
C ARG A 20 -2.23 -15.83 -7.70
N GLY A 21 -1.26 -16.71 -7.97
CA GLY A 21 -1.49 -18.16 -8.10
C GLY A 21 -2.47 -18.53 -9.21
N GLU A 22 -2.64 -17.68 -10.23
CA GLU A 22 -3.61 -17.89 -11.30
C GLU A 22 -3.07 -18.78 -12.42
N THR A 23 -3.92 -19.64 -12.98
CA THR A 23 -3.56 -20.44 -14.14
C THR A 23 -3.83 -19.67 -15.43
N LEU A 24 -3.07 -19.96 -16.49
CA LEU A 24 -3.30 -19.33 -17.80
C LEU A 24 -4.71 -19.64 -18.36
N GLY A 25 -5.32 -20.76 -17.96
CA GLY A 25 -6.69 -21.10 -18.33
C GLY A 25 -7.72 -20.14 -17.73
N ARG A 26 -7.61 -19.84 -16.43
CA ARG A 26 -8.49 -18.87 -15.76
C ARG A 26 -8.35 -17.47 -16.34
N ILE A 27 -7.12 -17.06 -16.62
CA ILE A 27 -6.85 -15.75 -17.23
C ILE A 27 -7.42 -15.69 -18.65
N ALA A 28 -7.29 -16.78 -19.43
CA ALA A 28 -7.85 -16.85 -20.77
C ALA A 28 -9.38 -16.70 -20.77
N GLU A 29 -10.05 -17.31 -19.80
CA GLU A 29 -11.50 -17.19 -19.58
C GLU A 29 -11.90 -15.75 -19.21
N ALA A 30 -11.19 -15.13 -18.27
CA ALA A 30 -11.50 -13.78 -17.80
C ALA A 30 -11.20 -12.68 -18.83
N THR A 31 -10.17 -12.87 -19.67
CA THR A 31 -9.66 -11.82 -20.58
C THR A 31 -10.03 -12.06 -22.05
N GLY A 32 -10.49 -13.25 -22.40
CA GLY A 32 -10.74 -13.66 -23.79
C GLY A 32 -9.47 -13.82 -24.63
N ILE A 33 -8.29 -13.88 -24.01
CA ILE A 33 -7.00 -14.15 -24.66
C ILE A 33 -6.78 -15.66 -24.69
N ARG A 34 -6.56 -16.25 -25.87
CA ARG A 34 -6.24 -17.68 -25.96
C ARG A 34 -4.98 -18.03 -25.17
N THR A 35 -5.01 -19.10 -24.39
CA THR A 35 -3.88 -19.60 -23.58
C THR A 35 -2.58 -19.71 -24.36
N ALA A 36 -2.63 -20.21 -25.60
CA ALA A 36 -1.44 -20.31 -26.46
C ALA A 36 -0.81 -18.94 -26.75
N ASN A 37 -1.64 -17.94 -27.12
CA ASN A 37 -1.17 -16.60 -27.42
C ASN A 37 -0.60 -15.92 -26.17
N LEU A 38 -1.29 -16.07 -25.03
CA LEU A 38 -0.80 -15.54 -23.75
C LEU A 38 0.54 -16.18 -23.36
N SER A 39 0.67 -17.50 -23.50
CA SER A 39 1.90 -18.22 -23.18
C SER A 39 3.09 -17.83 -24.07
N VAL A 40 2.85 -17.57 -25.36
CA VAL A 40 3.89 -17.08 -26.29
C VAL A 40 4.30 -15.65 -25.93
N TRP A 41 3.33 -14.78 -25.68
CA TRP A 41 3.57 -13.38 -25.33
C TRP A 41 4.33 -13.24 -24.00
N LEU A 42 3.96 -14.01 -22.97
CA LEU A 42 4.66 -13.99 -21.66
C LEU A 42 6.13 -14.43 -21.76
N ARG A 43 6.53 -15.15 -22.82
CA ARG A 43 7.94 -15.50 -23.09
C ARG A 43 8.70 -14.41 -23.85
N GLY A 44 8.10 -13.23 -24.02
CA GLY A 44 8.70 -12.10 -24.75
C GLY A 44 8.75 -12.30 -26.26
N LYS A 45 8.03 -13.29 -26.80
CA LYS A 45 7.97 -13.51 -28.25
C LYS A 45 6.97 -12.57 -28.89
N GLU A 46 7.28 -12.14 -30.11
CA GLU A 46 6.41 -11.29 -30.92
C GLU A 46 5.09 -12.02 -31.19
N GLN A 47 4.04 -11.59 -30.50
CA GLN A 47 2.70 -12.14 -30.62
C GLN A 47 1.72 -10.97 -30.58
N VAL A 48 0.88 -10.88 -31.61
CA VAL A 48 -0.12 -9.82 -31.69
C VAL A 48 -1.29 -10.14 -30.76
N ILE A 49 -1.21 -9.66 -29.53
CA ILE A 49 -2.38 -9.46 -28.65
C ILE A 49 -2.78 -8.00 -28.83
N SER A 50 -4.07 -7.76 -29.10
CA SER A 50 -4.54 -6.38 -29.30
C SER A 50 -4.34 -5.55 -28.02
N ALA A 51 -4.05 -4.26 -28.18
CA ALA A 51 -3.88 -3.33 -27.06
C ALA A 51 -5.08 -3.38 -26.09
N LYS A 52 -6.31 -3.44 -26.61
CA LYS A 52 -7.53 -3.59 -25.81
C LYS A 52 -7.51 -4.83 -24.91
N ARG A 53 -7.03 -5.98 -25.42
CA ARG A 53 -6.91 -7.21 -24.64
C ARG A 53 -5.79 -7.14 -23.62
N LEU A 54 -4.67 -6.46 -23.94
CA LEU A 54 -3.60 -6.22 -22.97
C LEU A 54 -4.05 -5.32 -21.82
N VAL A 55 -4.81 -4.26 -22.11
CA VAL A 55 -5.43 -3.42 -21.07
C VAL A 55 -6.37 -4.26 -20.20
N GLY A 56 -7.22 -5.09 -20.81
CA GLY A 56 -8.09 -6.01 -20.07
C GLY A 56 -7.34 -7.01 -19.21
N LEU A 57 -6.21 -7.54 -19.69
CA LEU A 57 -5.32 -8.42 -18.92
C LEU A 57 -4.73 -7.70 -17.71
N LEU A 58 -4.15 -6.51 -17.91
CA LEU A 58 -3.57 -5.72 -16.81
C LEU A 58 -4.64 -5.36 -15.77
N HIS A 59 -5.82 -4.93 -16.23
CA HIS A 59 -6.94 -4.60 -15.35
C HIS A 59 -7.41 -5.80 -14.52
N HIS A 60 -7.49 -7.00 -15.13
CA HIS A 60 -7.77 -8.27 -14.42
C HIS A 60 -6.71 -8.58 -13.36
N LEU A 61 -5.44 -8.35 -13.69
CA LEU A 61 -4.31 -8.54 -12.77
C LEU A 61 -4.21 -7.47 -11.68
N GLY A 62 -5.10 -6.48 -11.67
CA GLY A 62 -5.12 -5.43 -10.66
C GLY A 62 -4.35 -4.17 -11.05
N VAL A 63 -4.07 -3.94 -12.34
CA VAL A 63 -3.28 -2.81 -12.82
C VAL A 63 -4.10 -1.92 -13.75
N GLU A 64 -4.14 -0.63 -13.46
CA GLU A 64 -4.82 0.39 -14.28
C GLU A 64 -3.94 1.64 -14.39
N GLY A 65 -3.84 2.22 -15.60
CA GLY A 65 -3.04 3.42 -15.81
C GLY A 65 -1.55 3.28 -15.44
N GLY A 66 -1.03 2.05 -15.42
CA GLY A 66 0.35 1.75 -14.99
C GLY A 66 0.56 1.74 -13.47
N ARG A 67 -0.51 1.65 -12.68
CA ARG A 67 -0.49 1.60 -11.22
C ARG A 67 -1.31 0.42 -10.72
N LEU A 68 -1.05 -0.03 -9.50
CA LEU A 68 -1.97 -0.94 -8.83
C LEU A 68 -3.31 -0.23 -8.60
N ARG A 69 -4.38 -0.96 -8.84
CA ARG A 69 -5.75 -0.54 -8.59
C ARG A 69 -5.96 -0.29 -7.10
N THR A 70 -6.67 0.79 -6.79
CA THR A 70 -7.00 1.22 -5.41
C THR A 70 -8.40 0.78 -4.99
N ASP A 71 -9.15 0.12 -5.87
CA ASP A 71 -10.52 -0.34 -5.64
C ASP A 71 -10.60 -1.84 -5.25
N VAL A 72 -9.45 -2.53 -5.15
CA VAL A 72 -9.35 -3.95 -4.79
C VAL A 72 -8.31 -4.21 -3.71
N LEU A 73 -8.55 -5.24 -2.88
CA LEU A 73 -7.53 -5.84 -2.04
C LEU A 73 -6.69 -6.81 -2.90
N HIS A 74 -5.41 -6.49 -3.12
CA HIS A 74 -4.50 -7.39 -3.83
C HIS A 74 -4.10 -8.53 -2.93
N GLN A 75 -4.38 -9.78 -3.34
CA GLN A 75 -4.05 -10.98 -2.57
C GLN A 75 -2.98 -11.78 -3.31
N TRP A 76 -1.77 -11.77 -2.77
CA TRP A 76 -0.60 -12.36 -3.39
C TRP A 76 0.05 -13.42 -2.50
N GLN A 77 0.74 -14.35 -3.15
CA GLN A 77 1.48 -15.45 -2.57
C GLN A 77 2.88 -15.47 -3.17
N ASP A 78 3.90 -15.49 -2.33
CA ASP A 78 5.30 -15.61 -2.73
C ASP A 78 5.93 -16.83 -2.10
N ARG A 79 6.72 -17.59 -2.88
CA ARG A 79 7.34 -18.85 -2.46
C ARG A 79 8.70 -18.65 -1.77
N GLY A 80 8.86 -17.50 -1.13
CA GLY A 80 10.00 -17.15 -0.27
C GLY A 80 11.21 -16.55 -0.98
N ALA A 81 11.26 -16.54 -2.31
CA ALA A 81 12.36 -15.89 -3.06
C ALA A 81 12.15 -14.37 -3.22
N LEU A 82 10.91 -13.89 -3.13
CA LEU A 82 10.51 -12.49 -3.29
C LEU A 82 10.91 -11.83 -4.62
N ASP A 83 11.42 -12.56 -5.61
CA ASP A 83 11.82 -12.00 -6.91
C ASP A 83 10.64 -11.36 -7.66
N ASP A 84 9.49 -12.04 -7.67
CA ASP A 84 8.28 -11.53 -8.31
C ASP A 84 7.72 -10.34 -7.53
N SER A 85 7.71 -10.43 -6.20
CA SER A 85 7.33 -9.33 -5.31
C SER A 85 8.21 -8.10 -5.57
N LYS A 86 9.53 -8.27 -5.66
CA LYS A 86 10.50 -7.20 -5.92
C LYS A 86 10.27 -6.52 -7.27
N LEU A 87 10.04 -7.32 -8.31
CA LEU A 87 9.78 -6.81 -9.65
C LEU A 87 8.48 -5.99 -9.66
N VAL A 88 7.39 -6.54 -9.12
CA VAL A 88 6.08 -5.88 -9.17
C VAL A 88 6.04 -4.64 -8.28
N LEU A 89 6.44 -4.76 -7.01
CA LEU A 89 6.42 -3.67 -6.05
C LEU A 89 7.36 -2.54 -6.49
N GLY A 90 8.58 -2.86 -6.92
CA GLY A 90 9.54 -1.86 -7.40
C GLY A 90 9.15 -1.17 -8.71
N LYS A 91 8.20 -1.73 -9.47
CA LYS A 91 7.67 -1.12 -10.70
C LYS A 91 6.41 -0.31 -10.48
N LEU A 92 5.51 -0.80 -9.62
CA LEU A 92 4.16 -0.27 -9.50
C LEU A 92 3.93 0.61 -8.28
N LEU A 93 4.76 0.48 -7.23
CA LEU A 93 4.73 1.43 -6.12
C LEU A 93 5.59 2.64 -6.48
N ALA A 94 5.03 3.83 -6.30
CA ALA A 94 5.73 5.06 -6.61
C ALA A 94 6.69 5.44 -5.47
N ASP A 95 7.90 5.88 -5.81
CA ASP A 95 8.92 6.33 -4.84
C ASP A 95 8.47 7.45 -3.87
N LYS A 96 7.32 8.07 -4.16
CA LYS A 96 6.74 9.18 -3.41
C LYS A 96 5.62 8.79 -2.46
N GLN A 97 5.17 7.53 -2.46
CA GLN A 97 4.10 7.08 -1.57
C GLN A 97 4.73 6.46 -0.31
N SER A 98 4.23 6.86 0.86
CA SER A 98 4.60 6.21 2.12
C SER A 98 4.07 4.78 2.11
N VAL A 99 4.94 3.81 2.41
CA VAL A 99 4.60 2.39 2.49
C VAL A 99 4.64 1.94 3.95
N TRP A 100 3.50 1.46 4.45
CA TRP A 100 3.41 0.84 5.77
C TRP A 100 3.38 -0.68 5.63
N LEU A 101 4.26 -1.36 6.35
CA LEU A 101 4.32 -2.81 6.44
C LEU A 101 3.75 -3.28 7.76
N PHE A 102 2.65 -4.03 7.70
CA PHE A 102 2.13 -4.76 8.84
C PHE A 102 2.73 -6.16 8.88
N GLN A 103 3.24 -6.55 10.04
CA GLN A 103 3.74 -7.88 10.31
C GLN A 103 3.28 -8.40 11.66
N ASP A 104 3.04 -9.70 11.74
CA ASP A 104 2.77 -10.39 13.00
C ASP A 104 4.02 -11.06 13.58
N GLU A 105 4.02 -11.21 14.90
CA GLU A 105 5.02 -11.94 15.67
C GLU A 105 4.75 -13.45 15.71
N GLN A 106 3.63 -13.89 15.12
CA GLN A 106 3.14 -15.24 15.27
C GLN A 106 4.13 -16.27 14.69
N PRO A 107 4.47 -17.33 15.44
CA PRO A 107 5.28 -18.42 14.92
C PRO A 107 4.48 -19.14 13.84
N GLY A 108 5.10 -19.39 12.70
CA GLY A 108 4.42 -19.96 11.54
C GLY A 108 5.36 -20.06 10.36
N LEU A 109 5.21 -21.14 9.59
CA LEU A 109 5.97 -21.38 8.37
C LEU A 109 5.59 -20.37 7.29
N ILE A 110 4.28 -20.14 7.10
CA ILE A 110 3.75 -19.13 6.19
C ILE A 110 3.59 -17.82 6.97
N LYS A 111 4.15 -16.73 6.44
CA LYS A 111 4.04 -15.39 7.01
C LYS A 111 3.01 -14.58 6.25
N THR A 112 2.05 -13.99 6.97
CA THR A 112 1.12 -13.03 6.37
C THR A 112 1.63 -11.62 6.61
N ARG A 113 1.65 -10.78 5.58
CA ARG A 113 2.04 -9.37 5.64
C ARG A 113 0.97 -8.53 4.95
N PHE A 114 0.78 -7.30 5.40
CA PHE A 114 0.03 -6.31 4.64
C PHE A 114 0.92 -5.13 4.29
N LEU A 115 0.82 -4.66 3.05
CA LEU A 115 1.42 -3.41 2.60
C LEU A 115 0.29 -2.42 2.32
N LEU A 116 0.33 -1.27 2.99
CA LEU A 116 -0.52 -0.12 2.70
C LEU A 116 0.35 0.96 2.06
N ALA A 117 0.10 1.26 0.79
CA ALA A 117 0.85 2.24 0.00
C ALA A 117 -0.10 3.29 -0.59
N GLY A 118 -0.31 4.39 0.11
CA GLY A 118 -1.44 5.29 -0.14
C GLY A 118 -2.76 4.50 -0.05
N ASP A 119 -3.57 4.54 -1.11
CA ASP A 119 -4.85 3.82 -1.19
C ASP A 119 -4.73 2.37 -1.70
N VAL A 120 -3.51 1.88 -1.94
CA VAL A 120 -3.28 0.49 -2.39
C VAL A 120 -3.06 -0.40 -1.18
N LEU A 121 -3.88 -1.45 -1.06
CA LEU A 121 -3.73 -2.46 -0.02
C LEU A 121 -3.39 -3.82 -0.63
N ILE A 122 -2.29 -4.41 -0.14
CA ILE A 122 -1.77 -5.70 -0.59
C ILE A 122 -1.66 -6.62 0.62
N ARG A 123 -2.29 -7.79 0.54
CA ARG A 123 -2.06 -8.93 1.42
C ARG A 123 -1.07 -9.87 0.76
N MET A 124 0.04 -10.15 1.43
CA MET A 124 1.06 -11.08 0.97
C MET A 124 1.14 -12.29 1.90
N GLU A 125 1.03 -13.48 1.35
CA GLU A 125 1.40 -14.73 2.02
C GLU A 125 2.78 -15.14 1.53
N ILE A 126 3.73 -15.29 2.44
CA ILE A 126 5.11 -15.66 2.14
C ILE A 126 5.35 -17.06 2.69
N GLU A 127 5.47 -18.04 1.81
CA GLU A 127 5.88 -19.39 2.16
C GLU A 127 7.38 -19.45 2.47
N PRO A 128 7.84 -20.38 3.33
CA PRO A 128 9.26 -20.54 3.58
C PRO A 128 9.94 -21.06 2.31
N GLY A 129 10.88 -20.28 1.79
CA GLY A 129 11.72 -20.69 0.67
C GLY A 129 12.78 -21.71 1.07
N VAL A 130 13.49 -22.25 0.07
CA VAL A 130 14.66 -23.13 0.27
C VAL A 130 15.86 -22.35 0.84
N ALA A 131 15.91 -21.04 0.60
CA ALA A 131 16.87 -20.09 1.17
C ALA A 131 16.27 -19.37 2.39
N GLN A 132 17.13 -18.77 3.22
CA GLN A 132 16.71 -17.97 4.38
C GLN A 132 15.61 -16.98 3.96
N ALA A 133 14.48 -16.97 4.68
CA ALA A 133 13.32 -16.18 4.31
C ALA A 133 13.71 -14.70 4.19
N LEU A 134 13.65 -14.17 2.97
CA LEU A 134 13.82 -12.74 2.73
C LEU A 134 12.67 -12.00 3.39
N ASP A 135 12.98 -10.91 4.08
CA ASP A 135 11.98 -10.03 4.66
C ASP A 135 11.45 -9.08 3.57
N LEU A 136 10.14 -8.89 3.50
CA LEU A 136 9.51 -7.96 2.58
C LEU A 136 10.04 -6.53 2.76
N ALA A 137 10.45 -6.16 3.98
CA ALA A 137 11.12 -4.89 4.26
C ALA A 137 12.45 -4.69 3.51
N THR A 138 13.08 -5.78 3.02
CA THR A 138 14.30 -5.70 2.19
C THR A 138 14.01 -5.53 0.70
N VAL A 139 12.74 -5.70 0.31
CA VAL A 139 12.29 -5.77 -1.09
C VAL A 139 11.57 -4.50 -1.51
N VAL A 140 10.85 -3.87 -0.58
CA VAL A 140 10.19 -2.59 -0.78
C VAL A 140 10.76 -1.58 0.21
N ARG A 141 10.91 -0.32 -0.22
CA ARG A 141 11.21 0.77 0.70
C ARG A 141 9.99 0.96 1.59
N VAL A 142 10.10 0.51 2.84
CA VAL A 142 9.08 0.68 3.87
C VAL A 142 9.40 1.93 4.67
N ASP A 143 8.42 2.82 4.83
CA ASP A 143 8.57 4.03 5.65
C ASP A 143 8.15 3.75 7.09
N ARG A 144 7.24 2.79 7.33
CA ARG A 144 6.84 2.37 8.68
C ARG A 144 6.60 0.87 8.77
N VAL A 145 7.17 0.22 9.78
CA VAL A 145 6.89 -1.18 10.12
C VAL A 145 6.02 -1.21 11.37
N ILE A 146 4.87 -1.88 11.29
CA ILE A 146 3.94 -2.07 12.40
C ILE A 146 3.95 -3.55 12.75
N THR A 147 4.52 -3.86 13.92
CA THR A 147 4.56 -5.22 14.44
C THR A 147 3.38 -5.43 15.39
N THR A 148 2.58 -6.47 15.14
CA THR A 148 1.35 -6.74 15.89
C THR A 148 1.43 -8.11 16.57
N PRO A 149 0.99 -8.25 17.83
CA PRO A 149 0.91 -9.56 18.47
C PRO A 149 -0.23 -10.42 17.90
N ALA A 150 -1.26 -9.80 17.32
CA ALA A 150 -2.37 -10.50 16.66
C ALA A 150 -1.94 -11.11 15.32
N ALA A 151 -2.53 -12.25 14.95
CA ALA A 151 -2.26 -12.92 13.68
C ALA A 151 -2.89 -12.15 12.51
N LEU A 152 -2.07 -11.75 11.53
CA LEU A 152 -2.56 -11.05 10.33
C LEU A 152 -3.33 -11.97 9.38
N ALA A 153 -3.15 -13.28 9.49
CA ALA A 153 -3.94 -14.26 8.75
C ALA A 153 -5.46 -14.15 9.03
N GLY A 154 -5.86 -13.61 10.19
CA GLY A 154 -7.25 -13.40 10.57
C GLY A 154 -7.87 -12.09 10.06
N VAL A 155 -7.10 -11.22 9.40
CA VAL A 155 -7.62 -9.97 8.84
C VAL A 155 -8.62 -10.30 7.72
N PRO A 156 -9.83 -9.72 7.73
CA PRO A 156 -10.85 -9.97 6.72
C PRO A 156 -10.35 -9.61 5.31
N ILE A 157 -10.70 -10.45 4.33
CA ILE A 157 -10.31 -10.29 2.92
C ILE A 157 -11.51 -10.15 1.97
N ASP A 158 -12.73 -10.12 2.52
CA ASP A 158 -14.00 -9.95 1.82
C ASP A 158 -14.15 -8.55 1.21
N SER A 159 -13.62 -7.54 1.89
CA SER A 159 -13.61 -6.16 1.40
C SER A 159 -12.38 -5.41 1.86
N MET A 160 -11.96 -4.43 1.06
CA MET A 160 -10.84 -3.55 1.40
C MET A 160 -11.14 -2.69 2.63
N ALA A 161 -12.38 -2.23 2.78
CA ALA A 161 -12.79 -1.44 3.95
C ALA A 161 -12.71 -2.26 5.24
N SER A 162 -13.17 -3.50 5.22
CA SER A 162 -13.05 -4.44 6.35
C SER A 162 -11.59 -4.63 6.73
N ALA A 163 -10.72 -4.93 5.75
CA ALA A 163 -9.29 -5.13 5.96
C ALA A 163 -8.62 -3.87 6.54
N HIS A 164 -8.87 -2.72 5.92
CA HIS A 164 -8.29 -1.44 6.33
C HIS A 164 -8.68 -1.06 7.76
N ASN A 165 -9.95 -1.22 8.13
CA ASN A 165 -10.41 -0.90 9.49
C ASN A 165 -9.72 -1.78 10.55
N VAL A 166 -9.54 -3.07 10.28
CA VAL A 166 -8.83 -3.98 11.20
C VAL A 166 -7.35 -3.61 11.29
N LEU A 167 -6.69 -3.33 10.16
CA LEU A 167 -5.29 -2.92 10.14
C LEU A 167 -5.07 -1.60 10.88
N LEU A 168 -5.98 -0.63 10.73
CA LEU A 168 -5.92 0.63 11.46
C LEU A 168 -6.04 0.41 12.97
N ALA A 169 -7.01 -0.41 13.41
CA ALA A 169 -7.15 -0.76 14.82
C ALA A 169 -5.91 -1.48 15.37
N LEU A 170 -5.27 -2.34 14.57
CA LEU A 170 -4.01 -2.98 14.93
C LEU A 170 -2.85 -1.98 15.02
N ALA A 171 -2.79 -1.00 14.12
CA ALA A 171 -1.81 0.09 14.18
C ALA A 171 -1.99 0.93 15.45
N GLU A 172 -3.23 1.28 15.78
CA GLU A 172 -3.58 2.02 17.00
C GLU A 172 -3.18 1.23 18.25
N GLN A 173 -3.48 -0.07 18.29
CA GLN A 173 -3.09 -0.93 19.41
C GLN A 173 -1.56 -1.07 19.52
N ALA A 174 -0.86 -1.24 18.39
CA ALA A 174 0.60 -1.31 18.38
C ALA A 174 1.22 0.01 18.89
N ALA A 175 0.67 1.15 18.46
CA ALA A 175 1.13 2.46 18.91
C ALA A 175 0.89 2.69 20.41
N ALA A 176 -0.29 2.30 20.92
CA ALA A 176 -0.61 2.36 22.35
C ALA A 176 0.34 1.49 23.20
N ASN A 177 0.84 0.38 22.65
CA ASN A 177 1.78 -0.50 23.33
C ASN A 177 3.23 0.03 23.33
N VAL A 178 3.59 0.91 22.39
CA VAL A 178 4.96 1.44 22.23
C VAL A 178 5.19 2.75 22.99
N GLY A 179 4.13 3.52 23.28
CA GLY A 179 4.20 4.78 24.04
C GLY A 179 4.16 6.04 23.17
N ASP A 180 3.67 7.15 23.74
CA ASP A 180 3.12 8.37 23.12
C ASP A 180 3.93 9.12 22.04
N GLU A 181 5.23 8.91 21.87
CA GLU A 181 6.05 9.76 20.98
C GLU A 181 5.82 9.49 19.48
N GLU A 182 5.66 8.23 19.07
CA GLU A 182 5.37 7.88 17.67
C GLU A 182 3.94 8.25 17.24
N LEU A 183 3.01 8.36 18.20
CA LEU A 183 1.64 8.82 17.95
C LEU A 183 1.62 10.30 17.59
N LEU A 184 2.46 11.10 18.24
CA LEU A 184 2.62 12.52 17.96
C LEU A 184 3.18 12.73 16.55
N GLU A 185 4.22 11.98 16.16
CA GLU A 185 4.79 12.04 14.80
C GLU A 185 3.80 11.56 13.72
N GLY A 186 3.02 10.51 14.00
CA GLY A 186 1.96 10.03 13.11
C GLY A 186 0.76 10.99 13.01
N LEU A 187 0.47 11.74 14.07
CA LEU A 187 -0.53 12.81 14.07
C LEU A 187 0.00 14.04 13.31
N ILE A 188 1.28 14.39 13.47
CA ILE A 188 1.98 15.44 12.71
C ILE A 188 2.00 15.11 11.22
N PHE A 189 2.28 13.87 10.84
CA PHE A 189 2.24 13.42 9.44
C PHE A 189 0.83 13.53 8.84
N ARG A 190 -0.19 13.05 9.57
CA ARG A 190 -1.60 13.17 9.13
C ARG A 190 -2.08 14.62 9.07
N LEU A 191 -1.67 15.47 10.00
CA LEU A 191 -1.97 16.91 9.95
C LEU A 191 -1.26 17.58 8.76
N ALA A 192 -0.01 17.23 8.48
CA ALA A 192 0.75 17.78 7.35
C ALA A 192 0.19 17.38 5.97
N GLU A 193 -0.29 16.13 5.81
CA GLU A 193 -0.87 15.66 4.55
C GLU A 193 -2.30 16.16 4.31
N THR A 194 -3.10 16.29 5.38
CA THR A 194 -4.54 16.61 5.28
C THR A 194 -4.82 18.12 5.29
N VAL A 195 -4.00 18.91 6.00
CA VAL A 195 -4.21 20.37 6.12
C VAL A 195 -3.80 21.12 4.84
N GLY A 196 -2.91 20.54 4.02
CA GLY A 196 -2.51 21.13 2.73
C GLY A 196 -3.56 21.04 1.61
N SER A 197 -4.55 20.14 1.71
CA SER A 197 -5.44 19.82 0.59
C SER A 197 -6.94 20.01 0.84
N HIS A 198 -7.42 19.98 2.09
CA HIS A 198 -8.88 19.83 2.34
C HIS A 198 -9.54 20.76 3.39
N VAL A 199 -8.84 21.72 3.99
CA VAL A 199 -9.45 22.68 4.96
C VAL A 199 -10.42 23.68 4.29
N SER A 200 -10.50 23.67 2.96
CA SER A 200 -11.48 24.42 2.16
C SER A 200 -12.84 23.71 2.01
N SER A 201 -13.04 22.53 2.62
CA SER A 201 -14.28 21.75 2.51
C SER A 201 -14.86 21.38 3.88
N ALA A 202 -16.19 21.29 3.99
CA ALA A 202 -16.88 20.91 5.23
C ALA A 202 -16.47 19.51 5.74
N GLN A 203 -16.10 18.61 4.84
CA GLN A 203 -15.65 17.26 5.18
C GLN A 203 -14.24 17.26 5.79
N GLY A 204 -13.33 18.12 5.31
CA GLY A 204 -12.01 18.31 5.92
C GLY A 204 -12.11 18.87 7.34
N TRP A 205 -13.05 19.78 7.59
CA TRP A 205 -13.34 20.27 8.95
C TRP A 205 -13.85 19.18 9.88
N GLN A 206 -14.73 18.29 9.42
CA GLN A 206 -15.21 17.16 10.22
C GLN A 206 -14.10 16.16 10.56
N GLN A 207 -13.18 15.91 9.63
CA GLN A 207 -12.04 15.02 9.86
C GLN A 207 -11.04 15.61 10.86
N LEU A 208 -10.75 16.91 10.74
CA LEU A 208 -9.93 17.63 11.72
C LEU A 208 -10.57 17.62 13.11
N GLU A 209 -11.87 17.89 13.19
CA GLU A 209 -12.62 17.84 14.45
C GLU A 209 -12.59 16.45 15.09
N GLN A 210 -12.76 15.38 14.31
CA GLN A 210 -12.64 14.00 14.81
C GLN A 210 -11.24 13.70 15.34
N ALA A 211 -10.20 14.12 14.61
CA ALA A 211 -8.80 13.93 15.03
C ALA A 211 -8.49 14.67 16.34
N LEU A 212 -8.97 15.91 16.50
CA LEU A 212 -8.80 16.70 17.71
C LEU A 212 -9.58 16.12 18.90
N ARG A 213 -10.83 15.69 18.67
CA ARG A 213 -11.64 15.03 19.71
C ARG A 213 -11.02 13.72 20.16
N PHE A 214 -10.47 12.95 19.23
CA PHE A 214 -9.74 11.72 19.55
C PHE A 214 -8.52 12.01 20.41
N ALA A 215 -7.69 12.98 20.01
CA ALA A 215 -6.49 13.37 20.77
C ALA A 215 -6.85 13.84 22.20
N PHE A 216 -7.89 14.65 22.35
CA PHE A 216 -8.36 15.09 23.66
C PHE A 216 -8.87 13.92 24.52
N ASN A 217 -9.66 13.01 23.95
CA ASN A 217 -10.15 11.82 24.66
C ASN A 217 -9.02 10.83 25.02
N ALA A 218 -7.91 10.86 24.28
CA ALA A 218 -6.71 10.10 24.57
C ALA A 218 -5.81 10.76 25.65
N GLY A 219 -6.21 11.89 26.23
CA GLY A 219 -5.50 12.54 27.34
C GLY A 219 -4.46 13.58 26.92
N ALA A 220 -4.36 13.89 25.62
CA ALA A 220 -3.49 14.96 25.15
C ALA A 220 -3.91 16.30 25.77
N GLN A 221 -2.94 17.04 26.30
CA GLN A 221 -3.24 18.31 26.95
C GLN A 221 -3.62 19.37 25.90
N PRO A 222 -4.62 20.22 26.18
CA PRO A 222 -5.03 21.30 25.27
C PRO A 222 -3.89 22.23 24.87
N ALA A 223 -2.93 22.45 25.77
CA ALA A 223 -1.76 23.29 25.52
C ALA A 223 -0.82 22.68 24.46
N ASP A 224 -0.65 21.35 24.48
CA ASP A 224 0.20 20.64 23.52
C ASP A 224 -0.44 20.66 22.13
N ILE A 225 -1.74 20.38 22.05
CA ILE A 225 -2.53 20.50 20.83
C ILE A 225 -2.46 21.93 20.27
N ALA A 226 -2.66 22.94 21.11
CA ALA A 226 -2.61 24.34 20.71
C ALA A 226 -1.21 24.74 20.21
N SER A 227 -0.14 24.28 20.87
CA SER A 227 1.23 24.58 20.45
C SER A 227 1.56 24.01 19.07
N VAL A 228 1.01 22.83 18.76
CA VAL A 228 1.23 22.11 17.49
C VAL A 228 0.43 22.76 16.35
N VAL A 229 -0.83 23.13 16.62
CA VAL A 229 -1.65 23.87 15.65
C VAL A 229 -1.01 25.22 15.32
N ASP A 230 -0.52 25.93 16.34
CA ASP A 230 0.10 27.24 16.18
C ASP A 230 1.45 27.16 15.43
N ALA A 231 2.27 26.13 15.70
CA ALA A 231 3.50 25.86 14.95
C ALA A 231 3.23 25.57 13.46
N HIS A 232 2.12 24.89 13.14
CA HIS A 232 1.73 24.58 11.77
C HIS A 232 1.23 25.81 10.99
N PHE A 233 0.42 26.67 11.61
CA PHE A 233 -0.02 27.91 10.96
C PHE A 233 1.12 28.92 10.79
N ARG A 234 2.11 28.92 11.68
CA ARG A 234 3.32 29.74 11.52
C ARG A 234 4.26 29.22 10.42
N SER A 235 4.34 27.90 10.20
CA SER A 235 5.15 27.34 9.11
C SER A 235 4.50 27.49 7.72
N GLY A 236 3.16 27.58 7.65
CA GLY A 236 2.43 27.93 6.42
C GLY A 236 2.36 29.43 6.09
N GLY A 237 2.59 30.32 7.06
CA GLY A 237 2.47 31.77 6.89
C GLY A 237 3.71 32.50 6.33
N ASN A 238 4.85 31.82 6.19
CA ASN A 238 6.11 32.47 5.78
C ASN A 238 6.40 32.42 4.26
N ALA A 239 5.45 31.97 3.44
CA ALA A 239 5.64 31.90 1.98
C ALA A 239 5.19 33.16 1.21
N ASP A 240 4.50 34.13 1.84
CA ASP A 240 3.99 35.33 1.15
C ASP A 240 4.09 36.61 2.01
N MET A 241 5.30 37.04 2.35
CA MET A 241 5.55 38.47 2.59
C MET A 241 6.58 39.01 1.61
N PRO A 242 6.27 40.10 0.87
CA PRO A 242 7.27 40.77 0.07
C PRO A 242 8.32 41.39 1.01
N PRO A 243 9.58 41.54 0.56
CA PRO A 243 10.61 42.15 1.39
C PRO A 243 10.22 43.60 1.69
N THR A 244 10.13 43.92 2.97
CA THR A 244 10.20 45.31 3.43
C THR A 244 11.65 45.76 3.44
N GLU A 245 11.83 46.93 2.83
CA GLU A 245 13.04 47.74 2.59
C GLU A 245 13.86 47.43 1.32
#